data_AF-X1QJ95-F1
#
_entry.id   AF-X1QJ95-F1
#
_cell.length_a   1.000
_cell.length_b   1.000
_cell.length_c   1.000
_cell.angle_alpha   90.00
_cell.angle_beta   90.00
_cell.angle_gamma   90.00
#
_symmetry.space_group_name_H-M   'P 1'
#
loop_
_entity.id
_entity.type
_entity.pdbx_description
1 polymer ?
#
loop_
_entity_poly.entity_id
_entity_poly.type
_entity_poly.pdbx_seq_one_letter_code
_entity_poly.pdbx_strand_id
1 'polypeptide(L)' 'MSVLYLNISETARYAGVTNTTVYHWIELGVTRSKKRLFLTAVTIGGQYRIEEPGLNRFLDSL' A
#
# COMPACT_ATOMS: atom_id res chain seq x y z
N MET A 1 2.74 19.81 8.25
CA MET A 1 1.77 18.79 7.80
C MET A 1 2.21 17.44 8.36
N SER A 2 1.36 16.74 9.12
CA SER A 2 1.64 15.39 9.60
C SER A 2 1.29 14.38 8.51
N VAL A 3 2.20 13.45 8.20
CA VAL A 3 1.92 12.33 7.31
C VAL A 3 1.21 11.24 8.11
N LEU A 4 0.03 10.81 7.67
CA LEU A 4 -0.69 9.70 8.29
C LEU A 4 -0.09 8.38 7.79
N TYR A 5 0.28 7.52 8.75
CA TYR A 5 0.77 6.17 8.49
C TYR A 5 -0.30 5.14 8.85
N LEU A 6 -0.73 4.37 7.86
CA LEU A 6 -1.68 3.28 8.00
C LEU A 6 -0.94 1.96 8.19
N ASN A 7 -1.44 1.09 9.06
CA ASN A 7 -1.02 -0.31 9.09
C ASN A 7 -1.71 -1.12 7.98
N ILE A 8 -1.31 -2.38 7.78
CA ILE A 8 -1.87 -3.26 6.74
C ILE A 8 -3.40 -3.35 6.78
N SER A 9 -4.00 -3.50 7.96
CA SER A 9 -5.46 -3.65 8.09
C SER A 9 -6.20 -2.34 7.80
N GLU A 10 -5.61 -1.20 8.18
CA GLU A 10 -6.13 0.12 7.84
C GLU A 10 -6.05 0.38 6.34
N THR A 11 -4.90 0.08 5.72
CA THR A 11 -4.70 0.18 4.27
C THR A 11 -5.68 -0.70 3.50
N ALA A 12 -5.88 -1.94 3.95
CA ALA A 12 -6.82 -2.87 3.32
C ALA A 12 -8.26 -2.36 3.39
N ARG A 13 -8.68 -1.85 4.56
CA ARG A 13 -10.00 -1.22 4.75
C ARG A 13 -10.14 0.02 3.88
N TYR A 14 -9.12 0.87 3.82
CA TYR A 14 -9.12 2.10 3.04
C TYR A 14 -9.26 1.81 1.53
N ALA A 15 -8.50 0.84 1.02
CA ALA A 15 -8.52 0.44 -0.39
C ALA A 15 -9.67 -0.51 -0.76
N GLY A 16 -10.47 -0.98 0.20
CA GLY A 16 -11.56 -1.94 -0.03
C GLY A 16 -11.07 -3.33 -0.48
N VAL A 17 -9.89 -3.76 -0.03
CA VAL A 17 -9.26 -5.04 -0.39
C VAL A 17 -8.92 -5.88 0.83
N THR A 18 -8.38 -7.09 0.62
CA THR A 18 -7.91 -7.95 1.71
C THR A 18 -6.50 -7.59 2.17
N ASN A 19 -6.14 -7.93 3.42
CA ASN A 19 -4.76 -7.79 3.91
C ASN A 19 -3.75 -8.52 3.01
N THR A 20 -4.10 -9.70 2.51
CA THR A 20 -3.26 -10.47 1.58
C THR A 20 -3.00 -9.72 0.29
N THR A 21 -4.00 -9.02 -0.23
CA THR A 21 -3.85 -8.14 -1.41
C THR A 21 -2.84 -7.04 -1.14
N VAL A 22 -2.88 -6.42 0.04
CA VAL A 22 -1.93 -5.38 0.43
C VAL A 22 -0.50 -5.94 0.54
N TYR A 23 -0.31 -7.10 1.18
CA TYR A 23 0.99 -7.77 1.20
C TYR A 23 1.50 -8.08 -0.20
N HIS A 24 0.63 -8.59 -1.09
CA HIS A 24 0.99 -8.81 -2.49
C HIS A 24 1.40 -7.52 -3.18
N TRP A 25 0.71 -6.39 -2.98
CA TRP A 25 1.11 -5.12 -3.58
C TRP A 25 2.48 -4.63 -3.11
N ILE A 26 2.82 -4.88 -1.84
CA ILE A 26 4.12 -4.48 -1.26
C ILE A 26 5.24 -5.39 -1.79
N GLU A 27 5.07 -6.70 -1.70
CA GLU A 27 6.15 -7.67 -1.94
C GLU A 27 6.23 -8.13 -3.40
N LEU A 28 5.08 -8.38 -4.01
CA LEU A 28 4.95 -8.90 -5.36
C LEU A 28 4.51 -7.83 -6.35
N GLY A 29 4.04 -6.67 -5.91
CA GLY A 29 3.44 -5.69 -6.80
C GLY A 29 2.22 -6.20 -7.57
N VAL A 30 1.75 -5.38 -8.50
CA VAL A 30 0.62 -5.67 -9.37
C VAL A 30 0.92 -5.19 -10.78
N THR A 31 0.57 -6.01 -11.78
CA THR A 31 0.83 -5.69 -13.17
C THR A 31 -0.35 -4.93 -13.77
N ARG A 32 -0.09 -3.71 -14.25
CA ARG A 32 -1.05 -2.90 -15.01
C ARG A 32 -0.35 -2.29 -16.23
N SER A 33 -1.00 -2.36 -17.41
CA SER A 33 -0.48 -1.75 -18.64
C SER A 33 0.99 -2.11 -18.96
N LYS A 34 1.34 -3.39 -18.79
CA LYS A 34 2.72 -3.94 -18.96
C LYS A 34 3.77 -3.39 -17.99
N LYS A 35 3.36 -2.68 -16.93
CA LYS A 35 4.23 -2.21 -15.85
C LYS A 35 3.85 -2.90 -14.54
N ARG A 36 4.86 -3.23 -13.73
CA ARG A 36 4.67 -3.77 -12.38
C ARG A 36 4.76 -2.62 -11.39
N LEU A 37 3.65 -2.32 -10.72
CA LEU A 37 3.54 -1.27 -9.71
C LEU A 37 3.67 -1.90 -8.33
N PHE A 38 4.35 -1.22 -7.42
CA PHE A 38 4.54 -1.67 -6.04
C PHE A 38 3.98 -0.63 -5.09
N LEU A 39 3.34 -1.09 -4.02
CA LEU A 39 2.91 -0.20 -2.94
C LEU A 39 4.10 0.06 -2.03
N THR A 40 4.53 1.32 -1.96
CA THR A 40 5.61 1.72 -1.05
C THR A 40 5.14 1.61 0.40
N ALA A 41 5.85 0.81 1.18
CA ALA A 41 5.69 0.69 2.62
C ALA A 41 7.03 0.94 3.32
N VAL A 42 6.96 1.51 4.52
CA VAL A 42 8.11 1.64 5.44
C VAL A 42 7.91 0.70 6.63
N THR A 43 9.02 0.23 7.21
CA THR A 43 8.96 -0.63 8.40
C THR A 43 9.19 0.21 9.65
N ILE A 44 8.20 0.28 10.54
CA ILE A 44 8.29 0.97 11.83
C ILE A 44 7.97 -0.03 12.93
N GLY A 45 8.93 -0.28 13.83
CA GLY A 45 8.77 -1.29 14.89
C GLY A 45 8.55 -2.71 14.36
N GLY A 46 9.15 -3.06 13.22
CA GLY A 46 9.01 -4.38 12.59
C GLY A 46 7.67 -4.59 11.85
N GLN A 47 6.84 -3.56 11.73
CA GLN A 47 5.55 -3.64 11.05
C GLN A 47 5.52 -2.73 9.82
N TYR A 48 4.88 -3.20 8.75
CA TYR A 48 4.62 -2.37 7.58
C TYR A 48 3.69 -1.21 7.92
N ARG A 49 4.09 -0.03 7.46
CA ARG A 49 3.34 1.22 7.52
C ARG A 49 3.31 1.84 6.13
N ILE A 50 2.15 2.32 5.74
CA ILE A 50 1.90 2.91 4.43
C ILE A 50 1.52 4.36 4.65
N GLU A 51 2.20 5.26 3.96
CA GLU A 51 1.81 6.67 3.94
C GLU A 51 0.51 6.82 3.15
N GLU A 52 -0.50 7.44 3.75
CA GLU A 52 -1.80 7.66 3.09
C GLU A 52 -1.65 8.39 1.73
N PRO A 53 -0.83 9.44 1.58
CA PRO A 53 -0.60 10.04 0.25
C PRO A 53 0.07 9.10 -0.74
N GLY A 54 0.93 8.18 -0.26
CA GLY A 54 1.56 7.15 -1.07
C GLY A 54 0.56 6.11 -1.54
N LEU A 55 -0.35 5.69 -0.66
CA LEU A 55 -1.45 4.79 -0.96
C LEU A 55 -2.37 5.40 -2.03
N ASN A 56 -2.79 6.65 -1.87
CA ASN A 56 -3.67 7.32 -2.84
C ASN A 56 -3.04 7.36 -4.24
N ARG A 57 -1.78 7.77 -4.36
CA ARG A 57 -1.07 7.77 -5.66
C ARG A 57 -0.95 6.37 -6.28
N PHE A 58 -0.74 5.36 -5.43
CA PHE A 58 -0.69 3.97 -5.89
C PHE A 58 -2.06 3.54 -6.43
N LEU A 59 -3.14 3.79 -5.69
CA LEU A 59 -4.51 3.47 -6.10
C LEU A 59 -4.93 4.22 -7.37
N ASP A 60 -4.58 5.49 -7.52
CA ASP A 60 -4.82 6.25 -8.75
C ASP A 60 -4.09 5.66 -9.97
N SER A 61 -3.00 4.93 -9.72
CA SER A 61 -2.22 4.23 -10.74
C SER A 61 -2.72 2.81 -11.03
N LEU A 62 -3.61 2.25 -10.20
CA LEU A 62 -4.23 0.91 -10.32
C LEU A 62 -5.49 0.87 -11.15
#